data_AF-A0A542SQK0-F1
#
_entry.id   AF-A0A542SQK0-F1
#
_cell.length_a   1.000
_cell.length_b   1.000
_cell.length_c   1.000
_cell.angle_alpha   90.00
_cell.angle_beta   90.00
_cell.angle_gamma   90.00
#
_symmetry.space_group_name_H-M   'P 1'
#
loop_
_entity.id
_entity.type
_entity.pdbx_description
1 polymer ?
#
loop_
_entity_poly.entity_id
_entity_poly.type
_entity_poly.pdbx_seq_one_letter_code
_entity_poly.pdbx_strand_id
1 'polypeptide(L)'
;MAASVAPPGVPGRTPAHHRGTDWDAGRAAARGTDWDAGRARVRATFAGMRDNGAVNSSGKNGRRPRRPASLDWRDAEKIPGDPDPALRNDLAHMTANMIVHGARDSEDPDVVGRLIRLVDTEGLDLVAGLWADSPAETLPGALWRLYMLREFVRRDPEQTTRRYRMGIAAAPVAEAIAGAASAPGPQDLRRVADAVLGGVYGGDLAVALERAAAFCRLLATGAAFDADSLDLVAGDRARRLTLAAAGMDRTADELTHAAELWRGGKLD
;
A
#
# COMPACT_ATOMS: atom_id res chain seq x y z
N MET A 1 74.05 -13.01 29.14
CA MET A 1 74.43 -12.57 27.79
C MET A 1 73.24 -12.81 26.88
N ALA A 2 72.65 -11.73 26.38
CA ALA A 2 71.41 -11.72 25.63
C ALA A 2 71.63 -12.12 24.16
N ALA A 3 70.71 -12.89 23.60
CA ALA A 3 70.45 -12.94 22.16
C ALA A 3 68.94 -12.94 21.94
N SER A 4 68.45 -11.75 21.65
CA SER A 4 67.11 -11.41 21.19
C SER A 4 66.84 -12.06 19.83
N VAL A 5 65.75 -12.82 19.69
CA VAL A 5 65.20 -13.23 18.40
C VAL A 5 63.71 -12.86 18.39
N ALA A 6 63.39 -11.88 17.54
CA ALA A 6 62.05 -11.36 17.31
C ALA A 6 61.21 -12.31 16.43
N PRO A 7 59.87 -12.32 16.57
CA PRO A 7 58.99 -13.07 15.68
C PRO A 7 58.82 -12.36 14.30
N PRO A 8 58.62 -13.10 13.20
CA PRO A 8 58.43 -12.52 11.88
C PRO A 8 57.08 -11.78 11.76
N GLY A 9 57.13 -10.64 11.08
CA GLY A 9 56.09 -9.63 11.04
C GLY A 9 54.82 -9.99 10.26
N VAL A 10 53.72 -9.45 10.76
CA VAL A 10 52.41 -9.38 10.10
C VAL A 10 52.53 -8.43 8.89
N PRO A 11 52.16 -8.83 7.66
CA PRO A 11 52.14 -7.90 6.54
C PRO A 11 51.05 -6.84 6.73
N GLY A 12 51.46 -5.58 6.62
CA GLY A 12 50.63 -4.40 6.83
C GLY A 12 49.40 -4.36 5.90
N ARG A 13 48.23 -4.16 6.49
CA ARG A 13 47.04 -3.69 5.78
C ARG A 13 47.22 -2.20 5.49
N THR A 14 47.51 -1.88 4.25
CA THR A 14 47.28 -0.55 3.67
C THR A 14 45.79 -0.22 3.76
N PRO A 15 45.37 1.00 4.21
CA PRO A 15 43.98 1.39 4.12
C PRO A 15 43.66 1.73 2.67
N ALA A 16 42.94 0.84 1.99
CA ALA A 16 42.33 1.15 0.71
C ALA A 16 41.22 2.19 0.94
N HIS A 17 41.48 3.43 0.53
CA HIS A 17 40.45 4.46 0.34
C HIS A 17 39.49 4.00 -0.77
N HIS A 18 38.50 3.18 -0.42
CA HIS A 18 37.31 3.03 -1.24
C HIS A 18 36.46 4.28 -1.05
N ARG A 19 36.68 5.26 -1.94
CA ARG A 19 35.78 6.39 -2.17
C ARG A 19 34.55 5.82 -2.89
N GLY A 20 33.69 5.16 -2.12
CA GLY A 20 32.41 4.62 -2.55
C GLY A 20 31.42 5.76 -2.80
N THR A 21 30.74 5.67 -3.93
CA THR A 21 29.74 6.59 -4.46
C THR A 21 28.59 6.85 -3.48
N ASP A 22 28.65 7.99 -2.78
CA ASP A 22 27.62 8.52 -1.88
C ASP A 22 26.49 9.29 -2.62
N TRP A 23 26.31 9.05 -3.93
CA TRP A 23 25.41 9.86 -4.77
C TRP A 23 24.09 9.18 -5.16
N ASP A 24 23.96 7.86 -4.95
CA ASP A 24 22.76 7.12 -5.39
C ASP A 24 21.83 6.67 -4.26
N ALA A 25 22.31 6.56 -3.01
CA ALA A 25 21.47 6.25 -1.84
C ALA A 25 20.44 7.36 -1.54
N GLY A 26 20.80 8.63 -1.78
CA GLY A 26 19.91 9.77 -1.57
C GLY A 26 18.76 9.88 -2.58
N ARG A 27 18.93 9.38 -3.82
CA ARG A 27 17.90 9.42 -4.87
C ARG A 27 16.91 8.25 -4.83
N ALA A 28 17.30 7.12 -4.24
CA ALA A 28 16.39 6.01 -3.95
C ALA A 28 15.50 6.32 -2.74
N ALA A 29 16.05 6.97 -1.70
CA ALA A 29 15.34 7.31 -0.46
C ALA A 29 14.17 8.31 -0.64
N ALA A 30 14.14 9.07 -1.73
CA ALA A 30 13.12 10.10 -1.97
C ALA A 30 11.82 9.56 -2.62
N ARG A 31 11.80 8.31 -3.13
CA ARG A 31 10.70 7.82 -3.99
C ARG A 31 9.66 6.95 -3.30
N GLY A 32 9.84 6.56 -2.04
CA GLY A 32 8.88 5.67 -1.37
C GLY A 32 9.00 5.62 0.13
N THR A 33 8.32 6.51 0.88
CA THR A 33 8.28 6.37 2.35
C THR A 33 7.04 6.95 3.03
N ASP A 34 5.98 7.27 2.30
CA ASP A 34 4.78 7.82 2.92
C ASP A 34 3.58 7.00 2.46
N TRP A 35 2.98 6.25 3.39
CA TRP A 35 1.81 5.40 3.20
C TRP A 35 0.59 6.23 2.78
N ASP A 36 0.41 7.42 3.35
CA ASP A 36 -0.69 8.32 3.01
C ASP A 36 -0.43 9.02 1.67
N ALA A 37 0.82 9.43 1.39
CA ALA A 37 1.15 9.91 0.06
C ALA A 37 1.16 8.78 -0.99
N GLY A 38 1.38 7.53 -0.57
CA GLY A 38 1.23 6.33 -1.39
C GLY A 38 -0.22 6.11 -1.76
N ARG A 39 -1.10 6.12 -0.76
CA ARG A 39 -2.57 6.12 -0.90
C ARG A 39 -3.02 7.28 -1.81
N ALA A 40 -2.52 8.49 -1.60
CA ALA A 40 -2.84 9.66 -2.42
C ALA A 40 -2.31 9.53 -3.86
N ARG A 41 -1.10 8.99 -4.07
CA ARG A 41 -0.54 8.75 -5.41
C ARG A 41 -1.31 7.68 -6.17
N VAL A 42 -1.60 6.55 -5.54
CA VAL A 42 -2.35 5.47 -6.19
C VAL A 42 -3.77 5.96 -6.49
N ARG A 43 -4.42 6.66 -5.54
CA ARG A 43 -5.68 7.37 -5.80
C ARG A 43 -5.58 8.36 -6.96
N ALA A 44 -4.51 9.15 -7.05
CA ALA A 44 -4.28 10.11 -8.13
C ALA A 44 -3.97 9.43 -9.47
N THR A 45 -3.29 8.28 -9.47
CA THR A 45 -3.07 7.46 -10.68
C THR A 45 -4.39 6.90 -11.19
N PHE A 46 -5.27 6.42 -10.30
CA PHE A 46 -6.61 6.01 -10.69
C PHE A 46 -7.47 7.18 -11.12
N ALA A 47 -7.39 8.34 -10.46
CA ALA A 47 -8.03 9.56 -10.92
C ALA A 47 -7.54 9.97 -12.33
N GLY A 48 -6.23 9.92 -12.58
CA GLY A 48 -5.68 10.21 -13.91
C GLY A 48 -6.03 9.15 -14.97
N MET A 49 -6.27 7.89 -14.57
CA MET A 49 -6.82 6.87 -15.47
C MET A 49 -8.29 7.13 -15.83
N ARG A 50 -9.06 7.79 -14.94
CA ARG A 50 -10.41 8.32 -15.24
C ARG A 50 -10.36 9.45 -16.28
N ASP A 51 -9.30 10.26 -16.25
CA ASP A 51 -9.13 11.43 -17.12
C ASP A 51 -8.53 11.10 -18.50
N ASN A 52 -7.91 9.92 -18.66
CA ASN A 52 -7.22 9.51 -19.90
C ASN A 52 -8.15 9.21 -21.10
N GLY A 53 -9.45 9.51 -20.99
CA GLY A 53 -10.34 9.71 -22.14
C GLY A 53 -10.13 11.04 -22.87
N ALA A 54 -9.26 11.95 -22.38
CA ALA A 54 -8.96 13.22 -23.03
C ALA A 54 -7.45 13.54 -23.03
N VAL A 55 -6.97 13.98 -24.18
CA VAL A 55 -5.56 14.17 -24.55
C VAL A 55 -4.86 15.32 -23.80
N ASN A 56 -3.61 15.04 -23.37
CA ASN A 56 -2.47 15.89 -22.97
C ASN A 56 -2.61 17.43 -22.90
N SER A 57 -2.10 18.02 -21.80
CA SER A 57 -0.97 18.97 -21.88
C SER A 57 -0.28 19.24 -20.53
N SER A 58 1.04 19.35 -20.60
CA SER A 58 2.02 19.54 -19.52
C SER A 58 1.99 20.93 -18.88
N GLY A 59 2.34 21.04 -17.59
CA GLY A 59 2.84 22.31 -17.03
C GLY A 59 2.84 22.42 -15.50
N LYS A 60 3.98 22.15 -14.86
CA LYS A 60 4.25 22.54 -13.46
C LYS A 60 4.36 24.07 -13.35
N ASN A 61 3.63 24.69 -12.41
CA ASN A 61 4.17 25.77 -11.56
C ASN A 61 3.22 26.15 -10.42
N GLY A 62 3.78 26.27 -9.20
CA GLY A 62 3.07 26.71 -8.01
C GLY A 62 2.51 28.13 -8.17
N ARG A 63 1.22 28.29 -7.89
CA ARG A 63 0.53 29.59 -7.92
C ARG A 63 -0.40 29.69 -6.72
N ARG A 64 -0.36 30.85 -6.07
CA ARG A 64 -1.37 31.35 -5.11
C ARG A 64 -2.78 30.91 -5.55
N PRO A 65 -3.68 30.54 -4.61
CA PRO A 65 -5.07 30.25 -4.94
C PRO A 65 -5.64 31.39 -5.78
N ARG A 66 -5.92 31.11 -7.05
CA ARG A 66 -6.59 32.07 -7.93
C ARG A 66 -8.06 32.03 -7.58
N ARG A 67 -8.70 33.19 -7.54
CA ARG A 67 -10.16 33.28 -7.54
C ARG A 67 -10.68 32.48 -8.74
N PRO A 68 -11.67 31.57 -8.57
CA PRO A 68 -12.23 30.83 -9.70
C PRO A 68 -12.63 31.83 -10.79
N ALA A 69 -12.12 31.62 -12.00
CA ALA A 69 -12.64 32.34 -13.15
C ALA A 69 -14.11 31.94 -13.29
N SER A 70 -15.02 32.91 -13.38
CA SER A 70 -16.40 32.62 -13.76
C SER A 70 -16.37 32.03 -15.17
N LEU A 71 -16.54 30.72 -15.27
CA LEU A 71 -16.72 30.06 -16.56
C LEU A 71 -18.07 30.50 -17.14
N ASP A 72 -18.08 30.81 -18.44
CA ASP A 72 -19.33 30.96 -19.19
C ASP A 72 -20.08 29.62 -19.17
N TRP A 73 -21.40 29.64 -19.09
CA TRP A 73 -22.24 28.44 -18.94
C TRP A 73 -22.06 27.47 -20.12
N ARG A 74 -21.85 28.00 -21.33
CA ARG A 74 -21.55 27.22 -22.55
C ARG A 74 -20.20 26.52 -22.51
N ASP A 75 -19.25 27.08 -21.75
CA ASP A 75 -17.93 26.48 -21.57
C ASP A 75 -17.92 25.51 -20.39
N ALA A 76 -18.79 25.74 -19.39
CA ALA A 76 -19.01 24.79 -18.30
C ALA A 76 -19.67 23.49 -18.78
N GLU A 77 -20.65 23.57 -19.71
CA GLU A 77 -21.30 22.40 -20.33
C GLU A 77 -20.34 21.52 -21.16
N LYS A 78 -19.19 22.06 -21.59
CA LYS A 78 -18.15 21.31 -22.33
C LYS A 78 -17.18 20.57 -21.43
N ILE A 79 -17.16 20.86 -20.13
CA ILE A 79 -16.37 20.11 -19.17
C ILE A 79 -17.12 18.80 -18.92
N PRO A 80 -16.53 17.63 -19.25
CA PRO A 80 -17.13 16.36 -18.88
C PRO A 80 -17.40 16.35 -17.38
N GLY A 81 -18.67 16.20 -16.99
CA GLY A 81 -19.04 16.04 -15.60
C GLY A 81 -18.38 14.79 -15.02
N ASP A 82 -18.03 14.84 -13.73
CA ASP A 82 -17.64 13.63 -13.01
C ASP A 82 -18.79 12.60 -13.10
N PRO A 83 -18.51 11.29 -13.15
CA PRO A 83 -19.54 10.27 -13.11
C PRO A 83 -20.47 10.49 -11.91
N ASP A 84 -21.76 10.22 -12.08
CA ASP A 84 -22.75 10.34 -11.00
C ASP A 84 -22.24 9.61 -9.74
N PRO A 85 -22.03 10.31 -8.61
CA PRO A 85 -21.54 9.72 -7.37
C PRO A 85 -22.40 8.56 -6.87
N ALA A 86 -23.72 8.60 -7.11
CA ALA A 86 -24.64 7.53 -6.75
C ALA A 86 -24.37 6.28 -7.58
N LEU A 87 -24.36 6.42 -8.91
CA LEU A 87 -24.02 5.33 -9.83
C LEU A 87 -22.65 4.71 -9.53
N ARG A 88 -21.66 5.54 -9.16
CA ARG A 88 -20.32 5.08 -8.83
C ARG A 88 -20.28 4.28 -7.53
N ASN A 89 -21.05 4.70 -6.53
CA ASN A 89 -21.24 3.97 -5.29
C ASN A 89 -21.90 2.60 -5.58
N ASP A 90 -23.00 2.59 -6.35
CA ASP A 90 -23.70 1.37 -6.74
C ASP A 90 -22.76 0.38 -7.47
N LEU A 91 -21.97 0.88 -8.43
CA LEU A 91 -20.97 0.07 -9.14
C LEU A 91 -19.88 -0.46 -8.21
N ALA A 92 -19.43 0.33 -7.22
CA ALA A 92 -18.44 -0.11 -6.25
C ALA A 92 -18.97 -1.29 -5.41
N HIS A 93 -20.19 -1.16 -4.88
CA HIS A 93 -20.82 -2.24 -4.10
C HIS A 93 -21.14 -3.45 -4.96
N MET A 94 -21.68 -3.27 -6.16
CA MET A 94 -21.97 -4.35 -7.10
C MET A 94 -20.70 -5.15 -7.42
N THR A 95 -19.63 -4.47 -7.83
CA THR A 95 -18.37 -5.14 -8.20
C THR A 95 -17.68 -5.82 -7.01
N ALA A 96 -17.72 -5.22 -5.83
CA ALA A 96 -17.19 -5.81 -4.61
C ALA A 96 -17.95 -7.10 -4.21
N ASN A 97 -19.29 -7.05 -4.23
CA ASN A 97 -20.13 -8.19 -3.93
C ASN A 97 -19.91 -9.34 -4.93
N MET A 98 -19.83 -9.03 -6.22
CA MET A 98 -19.54 -10.03 -7.26
C MET A 98 -18.18 -10.72 -7.07
N ILE A 99 -17.16 -10.00 -6.61
CA ILE A 99 -15.82 -10.56 -6.37
C ILE A 99 -15.81 -11.49 -5.15
N VAL A 100 -16.52 -11.12 -4.09
CA VAL A 100 -16.49 -11.85 -2.81
C VAL A 100 -17.42 -13.05 -2.80
N HIS A 101 -18.64 -12.90 -3.29
CA HIS A 101 -19.65 -13.96 -3.32
C HIS A 101 -19.57 -14.81 -4.60
N GLY A 102 -18.87 -14.32 -5.62
CA GLY A 102 -18.76 -14.99 -6.92
C GLY A 102 -20.12 -15.13 -7.62
N ALA A 103 -20.18 -16.07 -8.56
CA ALA A 103 -21.41 -16.37 -9.33
C ALA A 103 -22.45 -17.17 -8.52
N ARG A 104 -22.17 -17.53 -7.25
CA ARG A 104 -23.03 -18.43 -6.46
C ARG A 104 -24.30 -17.76 -5.96
N ASP A 105 -24.24 -16.46 -5.67
CA ASP A 105 -25.38 -15.65 -5.20
C ASP A 105 -25.77 -14.55 -6.20
N SER A 106 -25.22 -14.57 -7.43
CA SER A 106 -25.51 -13.54 -8.43
C SER A 106 -26.70 -13.91 -9.30
N GLU A 107 -27.62 -12.95 -9.48
CA GLU A 107 -28.74 -13.07 -10.42
C GLU A 107 -28.28 -13.16 -11.90
N ASP A 108 -27.04 -12.76 -12.22
CA ASP A 108 -26.47 -12.79 -13.58
C ASP A 108 -25.05 -13.40 -13.60
N PRO A 109 -24.94 -14.75 -13.68
CA PRO A 109 -23.67 -15.46 -13.72
C PRO A 109 -22.76 -15.07 -14.89
N ASP A 110 -23.32 -14.60 -16.01
CA ASP A 110 -22.56 -14.22 -17.21
C ASP A 110 -21.86 -12.87 -17.02
N VAL A 111 -22.49 -11.92 -16.32
CA VAL A 111 -21.88 -10.65 -15.91
C VAL A 111 -20.74 -10.91 -14.91
N VAL A 112 -20.93 -11.80 -13.94
CA VAL A 112 -19.86 -12.20 -13.01
C VAL A 112 -18.68 -12.84 -13.74
N GLY A 113 -18.97 -13.80 -14.63
CA GLY A 113 -17.93 -14.43 -15.44
C GLY A 113 -17.14 -13.44 -16.28
N ARG A 114 -17.79 -12.41 -16.83
CA ARG A 114 -17.11 -11.32 -17.56
C ARG A 114 -16.24 -10.46 -16.66
N LEU A 115 -16.73 -10.08 -15.48
CA LEU A 115 -15.96 -9.27 -14.53
C LEU A 115 -14.73 -10.02 -14.01
N ILE A 116 -14.87 -11.30 -13.66
CA ILE A 116 -13.75 -12.14 -13.24
C ILE A 116 -12.71 -12.23 -14.36
N ARG A 117 -13.13 -12.54 -15.59
CA ARG A 117 -12.21 -12.56 -16.75
C ARG A 117 -11.55 -11.21 -17.00
N LEU A 118 -12.27 -10.10 -16.79
CA LEU A 118 -11.72 -8.76 -16.92
C LEU A 118 -10.65 -8.49 -15.86
N VAL A 119 -10.91 -8.85 -14.60
CA VAL A 119 -9.93 -8.76 -13.52
C VAL A 119 -8.72 -9.67 -13.77
N ASP A 120 -8.93 -10.87 -14.32
CA ASP A 120 -7.84 -11.79 -14.69
C ASP A 120 -6.99 -11.25 -15.84
N THR A 121 -7.60 -10.54 -16.80
CA THR A 121 -6.94 -10.05 -18.02
C THR A 121 -6.29 -8.68 -17.84
N GLU A 122 -7.04 -7.72 -17.29
CA GLU A 122 -6.63 -6.32 -17.12
C GLU A 122 -6.05 -6.03 -15.72
N GLY A 123 -6.20 -6.96 -14.80
CA GLY A 123 -5.75 -6.84 -13.41
C GLY A 123 -6.77 -6.20 -12.48
N LEU A 124 -6.58 -6.43 -11.18
CA LEU A 124 -7.42 -5.90 -10.10
C LEU A 124 -7.38 -4.36 -10.00
N ASP A 125 -6.37 -3.73 -10.59
CA ASP A 125 -6.15 -2.28 -10.61
C ASP A 125 -7.40 -1.55 -11.15
N LEU A 126 -7.97 -2.01 -12.25
CA LEU A 126 -9.12 -1.38 -12.90
C LEU A 126 -10.34 -1.25 -11.96
N VAL A 127 -10.67 -2.32 -11.24
CA VAL A 127 -11.83 -2.38 -10.35
C VAL A 127 -11.54 -1.66 -9.03
N ALA A 128 -10.29 -1.73 -8.54
CA ALA A 128 -9.89 -1.05 -7.31
C ALA A 128 -10.11 0.47 -7.39
N GLY A 129 -9.98 1.08 -8.58
CA GLY A 129 -10.27 2.50 -8.79
C GLY A 129 -11.73 2.90 -8.51
N LEU A 130 -12.68 1.96 -8.60
CA LEU A 130 -14.10 2.19 -8.25
C LEU A 130 -14.28 2.30 -6.74
N TRP A 131 -13.56 1.47 -5.97
CA TRP A 131 -13.68 1.36 -4.52
C TRP A 131 -12.94 2.45 -3.74
N ALA A 132 -12.07 3.21 -4.40
CA ALA A 132 -11.12 4.11 -3.74
C ALA A 132 -11.77 5.17 -2.84
N ASP A 133 -13.03 5.53 -3.10
CA ASP A 133 -13.80 6.54 -2.37
C ASP A 133 -14.85 5.94 -1.42
N SER A 134 -14.92 4.60 -1.33
CA SER A 134 -15.86 3.91 -0.43
C SER A 134 -15.44 4.04 1.05
N PRO A 135 -16.40 4.15 1.98
CA PRO A 135 -16.13 4.18 3.42
C PRO A 135 -15.40 2.93 3.92
N ALA A 136 -14.65 3.03 5.01
CA ALA A 136 -13.86 1.90 5.53
C ALA A 136 -14.69 0.69 5.96
N GLU A 137 -15.89 0.97 6.43
CA GLU A 137 -16.87 0.03 7.00
C GLU A 137 -17.78 -0.61 5.95
N THR A 138 -17.52 -0.37 4.65
CA THR A 138 -18.20 -1.06 3.55
C THR A 138 -17.27 -2.09 2.91
N LEU A 139 -17.84 -3.11 2.27
CA LEU A 139 -17.15 -4.14 1.52
C LEU A 139 -16.20 -3.56 0.45
N PRO A 140 -16.61 -2.66 -0.46
CA PRO A 140 -15.66 -2.06 -1.40
C PRO A 140 -14.52 -1.32 -0.69
N GLY A 141 -14.79 -0.60 0.40
CA GLY A 141 -13.74 0.11 1.14
C GLY A 141 -12.76 -0.81 1.86
N ALA A 142 -13.21 -1.97 2.33
CA ALA A 142 -12.35 -3.01 2.87
C ALA A 142 -11.46 -3.63 1.77
N LEU A 143 -12.06 -3.99 0.62
CA LEU A 143 -11.32 -4.54 -0.53
C LEU A 143 -10.28 -3.55 -1.08
N TRP A 144 -10.60 -2.25 -1.12
CA TRP A 144 -9.64 -1.21 -1.49
C TRP A 144 -8.40 -1.20 -0.58
N ARG A 145 -8.57 -1.38 0.74
CA ARG A 145 -7.45 -1.40 1.69
C ARG A 145 -6.57 -2.63 1.50
N LEU A 146 -7.18 -3.80 1.24
CA LEU A 146 -6.45 -5.02 0.88
C LEU A 146 -5.65 -4.83 -0.40
N TYR A 147 -6.28 -4.25 -1.43
CA TYR A 147 -5.61 -3.92 -2.69
C TYR A 147 -4.43 -2.97 -2.48
N MET A 148 -4.64 -1.87 -1.74
CA MET A 148 -3.61 -0.89 -1.43
C MET A 148 -2.43 -1.50 -0.68
N LEU A 149 -2.70 -2.44 0.24
CA LEU A 149 -1.65 -3.15 0.96
C LEU A 149 -0.79 -3.98 0.00
N ARG A 150 -1.40 -4.71 -0.93
CA ARG A 150 -0.67 -5.45 -1.97
C ARG A 150 0.17 -4.52 -2.82
N GLU A 151 -0.38 -3.41 -3.28
CA GLU A 151 0.35 -2.50 -4.16
C GLU A 151 1.53 -1.84 -3.44
N PHE A 152 1.37 -1.52 -2.15
CA PHE A 152 2.48 -1.03 -1.34
C PHE A 152 3.65 -2.02 -1.26
N VAL A 153 3.35 -3.31 -1.01
CA VAL A 153 4.37 -4.37 -0.97
C VAL A 153 5.01 -4.59 -2.34
N ARG A 154 4.23 -4.52 -3.44
CA ARG A 154 4.75 -4.69 -4.80
C ARG A 154 5.73 -3.58 -5.19
N ARG A 155 5.42 -2.33 -4.82
CA ARG A 155 6.16 -1.12 -5.21
C ARG A 155 7.55 -1.03 -4.59
N ASP A 156 7.69 -1.40 -3.32
CA ASP A 156 8.98 -1.39 -2.62
C ASP A 156 9.09 -2.58 -1.64
N PRO A 157 9.33 -3.78 -2.17
CA PRO A 157 9.32 -5.00 -1.37
C PRO A 157 10.52 -5.04 -0.42
N GLU A 158 11.63 -4.38 -0.74
CA GLU A 158 12.84 -4.34 0.10
C GLU A 158 12.62 -3.50 1.35
N GLN A 159 12.15 -2.25 1.21
CA GLN A 159 11.85 -1.43 2.38
C GLN A 159 10.74 -2.03 3.23
N THR A 160 9.72 -2.60 2.58
CA THR A 160 8.62 -3.27 3.29
C THR A 160 9.14 -4.45 4.10
N THR A 161 10.05 -5.26 3.54
CA THR A 161 10.69 -6.38 4.25
C THR A 161 11.52 -5.91 5.44
N ARG A 162 12.33 -4.86 5.26
CA ARG A 162 13.12 -4.30 6.37
C ARG A 162 12.23 -3.87 7.53
N ARG A 163 11.15 -3.12 7.26
CA ARG A 163 10.21 -2.68 8.29
C ARG A 163 9.47 -3.84 8.93
N TYR A 164 9.00 -4.79 8.13
CA TYR A 164 8.31 -5.97 8.64
C TYR A 164 9.18 -6.75 9.62
N ARG A 165 10.47 -6.98 9.29
CA ARG A 165 11.43 -7.65 10.20
C ARG A 165 11.69 -6.85 11.48
N MET A 166 11.76 -5.52 11.39
CA MET A 166 11.86 -4.66 12.58
C MET A 166 10.61 -4.76 13.46
N GLY A 167 9.43 -4.88 12.85
CA GLY A 167 8.15 -5.04 13.55
C GLY A 167 8.02 -6.39 14.28
N ILE A 168 8.45 -7.49 13.65
CA ILE A 168 8.39 -8.84 14.25
C ILE A 168 9.08 -8.88 15.62
N ALA A 169 10.27 -8.27 15.73
CA ALA A 169 11.04 -8.27 16.96
C ALA A 169 10.30 -7.66 18.17
N ALA A 170 9.29 -6.82 17.92
CA ALA A 170 8.51 -6.14 18.94
C ALA A 170 7.06 -6.63 19.07
N ALA A 171 6.54 -7.39 18.10
CA ALA A 171 5.13 -7.84 18.07
C ALA A 171 4.98 -9.30 17.56
N PRO A 172 5.46 -10.30 18.30
CA PRO A 172 5.48 -11.71 17.87
C PRO A 172 4.08 -12.33 17.66
N VAL A 173 3.05 -11.83 18.36
CA VAL A 173 1.66 -12.30 18.17
C VAL A 173 1.12 -11.87 16.80
N ALA A 174 1.45 -10.67 16.34
CA ALA A 174 1.01 -10.16 15.05
C ALA A 174 1.70 -10.92 13.89
N GLU A 175 2.94 -11.41 14.08
CA GLU A 175 3.64 -12.26 13.12
C GLU A 175 2.90 -13.56 12.86
N ALA A 176 2.50 -14.26 13.94
CA ALA A 176 1.75 -15.51 13.85
C ALA A 176 0.43 -15.35 13.10
N ILE A 177 -0.27 -14.23 13.33
CA ILE A 177 -1.53 -13.92 12.63
C ILE A 177 -1.27 -13.57 11.17
N ALA A 178 -0.28 -12.71 10.87
CA ALA A 178 0.04 -12.30 9.50
C ALA A 178 0.50 -13.46 8.60
N GLY A 179 1.00 -14.56 9.18
CA GLY A 179 1.30 -15.81 8.47
C GLY A 179 2.58 -15.78 7.65
N ALA A 180 3.51 -14.87 7.95
CA ALA A 180 4.83 -14.85 7.31
C ALA A 180 5.78 -15.88 7.95
N ALA A 181 6.75 -16.38 7.17
CA ALA A 181 7.85 -17.18 7.70
C ALA A 181 8.71 -16.34 8.67
N SER A 182 9.37 -16.99 9.64
CA SER A 182 10.13 -16.35 10.73
C SER A 182 11.26 -15.39 10.31
N ALA A 183 11.64 -15.37 9.03
CA ALA A 183 12.52 -14.35 8.44
C ALA A 183 12.17 -14.09 6.96
N PRO A 184 11.06 -13.40 6.65
CA PRO A 184 10.54 -13.35 5.28
C PRO A 184 11.50 -12.54 4.42
N GLY A 185 11.77 -13.03 3.21
CA GLY A 185 12.38 -12.24 2.14
C GLY A 185 11.34 -11.39 1.40
N PRO A 186 11.79 -10.51 0.49
CA PRO A 186 10.92 -9.68 -0.34
C PRO A 186 9.86 -10.46 -1.13
N GLN A 187 10.21 -11.64 -1.64
CA GLN A 187 9.25 -12.49 -2.35
C GLN A 187 8.25 -13.16 -1.41
N ASP A 188 8.63 -13.46 -0.17
CA ASP A 188 7.73 -14.06 0.80
C ASP A 188 6.65 -13.07 1.23
N LEU A 189 7.01 -11.79 1.44
CA LEU A 189 6.01 -10.76 1.73
C LEU A 189 5.05 -10.51 0.56
N ARG A 190 5.54 -10.59 -0.69
CA ARG A 190 4.66 -10.54 -1.87
C ARG A 190 3.66 -11.70 -1.85
N ARG A 191 4.12 -12.92 -1.58
CA ARG A 191 3.23 -14.08 -1.45
C ARG A 191 2.24 -13.93 -0.31
N VAL A 192 2.64 -13.37 0.84
CA VAL A 192 1.72 -13.09 1.96
C VAL A 192 0.65 -12.09 1.52
N ALA A 193 1.04 -10.99 0.88
CA ALA A 193 0.09 -9.98 0.38
C ALA A 193 -0.85 -10.55 -0.70
N ASP A 194 -0.32 -11.37 -1.61
CA ASP A 194 -1.12 -12.07 -2.62
C ASP A 194 -2.05 -13.12 -2.00
N ALA A 195 -1.61 -13.82 -0.94
CA ALA A 195 -2.43 -14.81 -0.22
C ALA A 195 -3.56 -14.17 0.60
N VAL A 196 -3.31 -13.00 1.19
CA VAL A 196 -4.35 -12.18 1.84
C VAL A 196 -5.45 -11.85 0.83
N LEU A 197 -5.10 -11.41 -0.38
CA LEU A 197 -6.09 -11.19 -1.44
C LEU A 197 -6.68 -12.49 -1.99
N GLY A 198 -5.90 -13.58 -2.06
CA GLY A 198 -6.37 -14.91 -2.42
C GLY A 198 -7.46 -15.44 -1.48
N GLY A 199 -7.36 -15.14 -0.18
CA GLY A 199 -8.35 -15.50 0.85
C GLY A 199 -9.73 -14.88 0.62
N VAL A 200 -9.80 -13.72 -0.05
CA VAL A 200 -11.06 -13.07 -0.47
C VAL A 200 -11.85 -14.00 -1.40
N TYR A 201 -11.18 -14.63 -2.37
CA TYR A 201 -11.79 -15.54 -3.34
C TYR A 201 -12.09 -16.93 -2.75
N GLY A 202 -11.44 -17.29 -1.64
CA GLY A 202 -11.56 -18.59 -0.97
C GLY A 202 -12.72 -18.72 0.01
N GLY A 203 -13.49 -17.64 0.24
CA GLY A 203 -14.61 -17.63 1.19
C GLY A 203 -14.23 -17.37 2.64
N ASP A 204 -13.02 -16.88 2.91
CA ASP A 204 -12.52 -16.59 4.26
C ASP A 204 -12.11 -15.12 4.42
N LEU A 205 -13.05 -14.22 4.06
CA LEU A 205 -12.79 -12.78 4.04
C LEU A 205 -12.44 -12.23 5.43
N ALA A 206 -13.11 -12.68 6.50
CA ALA A 206 -12.78 -12.23 7.85
C ALA A 206 -11.32 -12.54 8.23
N VAL A 207 -10.83 -13.75 7.96
CA VAL A 207 -9.43 -14.10 8.25
C VAL A 207 -8.49 -13.30 7.34
N ALA A 208 -8.81 -13.12 6.06
CA ALA A 208 -8.01 -12.27 5.18
C ALA A 208 -7.85 -10.84 5.72
N LEU A 209 -8.95 -10.24 6.19
CA LEU A 209 -8.95 -8.90 6.80
C LEU A 209 -8.11 -8.85 8.08
N GLU A 210 -8.20 -9.85 8.95
CA GLU A 210 -7.40 -9.92 10.18
C GLU A 210 -5.92 -10.10 9.93
N ARG A 211 -5.56 -10.95 8.95
CA ARG A 211 -4.17 -11.11 8.52
C ARG A 211 -3.59 -9.81 7.97
N ALA A 212 -4.37 -9.10 7.16
CA ALA A 212 -4.00 -7.79 6.65
C ALA A 212 -3.83 -6.76 7.78
N ALA A 213 -4.74 -6.75 8.76
CA ALA A 213 -4.64 -5.88 9.92
C ALA A 213 -3.36 -6.15 10.73
N ALA A 214 -3.07 -7.42 11.03
CA ALA A 214 -1.85 -7.82 11.74
C ALA A 214 -0.58 -7.40 10.96
N PHE A 215 -0.58 -7.57 9.64
CA PHE A 215 0.49 -7.11 8.77
C PHE A 215 0.70 -5.60 8.83
N CYS A 216 -0.39 -4.81 8.79
CA CYS A 216 -0.33 -3.36 8.96
C CYS A 216 0.27 -2.96 10.32
N ARG A 217 -0.10 -3.63 11.42
CA ARG A 217 0.47 -3.36 12.76
C ARG A 217 1.98 -3.65 12.82
N LEU A 218 2.43 -4.73 12.19
CA LEU A 218 3.87 -5.04 12.10
C LEU A 218 4.63 -3.96 11.33
N LEU A 219 4.10 -3.50 10.20
CA LEU A 219 4.72 -2.42 9.44
C LEU A 219 4.70 -1.09 10.20
N ALA A 220 3.62 -0.77 10.90
CA ALA A 220 3.52 0.41 11.75
C ALA A 220 4.60 0.39 12.85
N THR A 221 4.73 -0.74 13.54
CA THR A 221 5.74 -0.97 14.57
C THR A 221 7.15 -0.79 14.01
N GLY A 222 7.47 -1.44 12.89
CA GLY A 222 8.78 -1.29 12.24
C GLY A 222 9.07 0.12 11.74
N ALA A 223 8.06 0.84 11.25
CA ALA A 223 8.20 2.24 10.85
C ALA A 223 8.45 3.17 12.03
N ALA A 224 7.84 2.92 13.19
CA ALA A 224 8.10 3.67 14.43
C ALA A 224 9.54 3.48 14.92
N PHE A 225 10.05 2.25 14.96
CA PHE A 225 11.45 2.00 15.31
C PHE A 225 12.43 2.68 14.34
N ASP A 226 12.15 2.64 13.03
CA ASP A 226 12.97 3.32 12.04
C ASP A 226 12.95 4.85 12.23
N ALA A 227 11.78 5.42 12.58
CA ALA A 227 11.63 6.83 12.89
C ALA A 227 12.46 7.25 14.10
N ASP A 228 12.37 6.51 15.21
CA ASP A 228 13.11 6.80 16.44
C ASP A 228 14.62 6.76 16.21
N SER A 229 15.10 5.81 15.40
CA SER A 229 16.53 5.72 15.04
C SER A 229 17.04 6.91 14.23
N LEU A 230 16.14 7.63 13.55
CA LEU A 230 16.44 8.74 12.65
C LEU A 230 16.16 10.11 13.27
N ASP A 231 15.53 10.19 14.44
CA ASP A 231 14.99 11.44 15.00
C ASP A 231 16.07 12.53 15.17
N LEU A 232 17.25 12.14 15.66
CA LEU A 232 18.36 13.06 15.91
C LEU A 232 19.18 13.42 14.65
N VAL A 233 19.09 12.62 13.59
CA VAL A 233 19.97 12.74 12.39
C VAL A 233 19.22 13.15 11.13
N ALA A 234 17.92 12.91 11.07
CA ALA A 234 17.07 13.16 9.91
C ALA A 234 15.60 13.39 10.34
N GLY A 235 15.36 14.42 11.16
CA GLY A 235 14.04 14.71 11.75
C GLY A 235 12.88 14.79 10.74
N ASP A 236 13.07 15.38 9.56
CA ASP A 236 12.03 15.39 8.51
C ASP A 236 11.65 13.98 8.03
N ARG A 237 12.63 13.08 7.97
CA ARG A 237 12.40 11.68 7.58
C ARG A 237 11.76 10.90 8.73
N ALA A 238 12.22 11.11 9.96
CA ALA A 238 11.60 10.54 11.16
C ALA A 238 10.11 10.92 11.23
N ARG A 239 9.78 12.21 11.09
CA ARG A 239 8.40 12.71 11.06
C ARG A 239 7.54 12.02 10.00
N ARG A 240 8.05 11.83 8.78
CA ARG A 240 7.31 11.11 7.72
C ARG A 240 7.06 9.66 8.07
N LEU A 241 8.03 8.99 8.69
CA LEU A 241 7.90 7.60 9.12
C LEU A 241 6.89 7.46 10.27
N THR A 242 6.88 8.40 11.23
CA THR A 242 5.87 8.43 12.30
C THR A 242 4.45 8.59 11.73
N LEU A 243 4.26 9.50 10.77
CA LEU A 243 2.96 9.66 10.10
C LEU A 243 2.56 8.40 9.32
N ALA A 244 3.50 7.79 8.60
CA ALA A 244 3.25 6.53 7.90
C ALA A 244 2.87 5.40 8.85
N ALA A 245 3.53 5.30 10.02
CA ALA A 245 3.19 4.34 11.07
C ALA A 245 1.75 4.54 11.57
N ALA A 246 1.37 5.79 11.86
CA ALA A 246 0.01 6.12 12.29
C ALA A 246 -1.05 5.79 11.22
N GLY A 247 -0.75 6.02 9.94
CA GLY A 247 -1.64 5.65 8.84
C GLY A 247 -1.81 4.14 8.66
N MET A 248 -0.73 3.37 8.90
CA MET A 248 -0.79 1.91 8.90
C MET A 248 -1.59 1.36 10.07
N ASP A 249 -1.41 1.91 11.27
CA ASP A 249 -2.15 1.47 12.46
C ASP A 249 -3.65 1.76 12.32
N ARG A 250 -4.01 2.96 11.83
CA ARG A 250 -5.40 3.28 11.47
C ARG A 250 -5.98 2.29 10.45
N THR A 251 -5.20 1.91 9.44
CA THR A 251 -5.65 0.93 8.45
C THR A 251 -5.86 -0.44 9.09
N ALA A 252 -5.04 -0.82 10.07
CA ALA A 252 -5.22 -2.06 10.81
C ALA A 252 -6.53 -2.06 11.61
N ASP A 253 -6.86 -0.95 12.27
CA ASP A 253 -8.12 -0.81 13.01
C ASP A 253 -9.32 -0.87 12.07
N GLU A 254 -9.27 -0.17 10.93
CA GLU A 254 -10.30 -0.22 9.88
C GLU A 254 -10.53 -1.65 9.37
N LEU A 255 -9.46 -2.41 9.11
CA LEU A 255 -9.55 -3.80 8.64
C LEU A 255 -10.05 -4.76 9.73
N THR A 256 -9.64 -4.54 10.99
CA THR A 256 -10.15 -5.32 12.14
C THR A 256 -11.65 -5.13 12.28
N HIS A 257 -12.12 -3.88 12.21
CA HIS A 257 -13.53 -3.57 12.29
C HIS A 257 -14.33 -4.16 11.11
N ALA A 258 -13.79 -4.08 9.89
CA ALA A 258 -14.42 -4.72 8.73
C ALA A 258 -14.54 -6.24 8.90
N ALA A 259 -13.56 -6.91 9.52
CA ALA A 259 -13.64 -8.34 9.82
C ALA A 259 -14.77 -8.67 10.81
N GLU A 260 -14.97 -7.82 11.82
CA GLU A 260 -16.09 -7.94 12.77
C GLU A 260 -17.45 -7.74 12.07
N LEU A 261 -17.57 -6.72 11.21
CA LEU A 261 -18.77 -6.47 10.42
C LEU A 261 -19.09 -7.64 9.48
N TRP A 262 -18.08 -8.22 8.83
CA TRP A 262 -18.25 -9.39 7.96
C TRP A 262 -18.81 -10.59 8.74
N ARG A 263 -18.25 -10.92 9.91
CA ARG A 263 -18.77 -12.00 10.76
C ARG A 263 -20.19 -11.73 11.25
N GLY A 264 -20.53 -10.46 11.46
CA GLY A 264 -21.86 -10.03 11.85
C GLY A 264 -22.88 -9.95 10.70
N GLY A 265 -22.47 -10.18 9.45
CA GLY A 265 -23.32 -10.01 8.27
C GLY A 265 -23.71 -8.56 8.00
N LYS A 266 -22.85 -7.60 8.38
CA LYS A 266 -23.10 -6.15 8.31
C LYS A 266 -22.14 -5.40 7.39
N LEU A 267 -21.23 -6.09 6.71
CA LEU A 267 -20.29 -5.50 5.77
C LEU A 267 -20.87 -5.62 4.36
N ASP A 268 -21.25 -4.50 3.75
CA ASP A 268 -21.99 -4.44 2.48
C ASP A 268 -21.27 -3.70 1.34
#